data_AF-A0A2S6ICH7-F1
#
_entry.id   AF-A0A2S6ICH7-F1
#
_cell.length_a   1.000
_cell.length_b   1.000
_cell.length_c   1.000
_cell.angle_alpha   90.00
_cell.angle_beta   90.00
_cell.angle_gamma   90.00
#
_symmetry.space_group_name_H-M   'P 1'
#
loop_
_entity.id
_entity.type
_entity.pdbx_description
1 polymer ?
#
loop_
_entity_poly.entity_id
_entity_poly.type
_entity_poly.pdbx_seq_one_letter_code
_entity_poly.pdbx_strand_id
1 'polypeptide(L)'
;MALREVQWITDTLEVAVTVPPRAISAAEQERRRRQVETVRASTELEGGRSDDEARAEQDRWVRGEIDVDELVRRARAQCGLT
;
A
#
# COMPACT_ATOMS: atom_id res chain seq x y z
N MET A 1 38.72 -13.90 15.20
CA MET A 1 38.18 -14.39 13.91
C MET A 1 36.99 -15.30 14.19
N ALA A 2 35.83 -14.76 14.62
CA ALA A 2 34.58 -15.54 14.80
C ALA A 2 33.31 -14.71 15.15
N LEU A 3 33.28 -13.38 14.94
CA LEU A 3 32.14 -12.54 15.40
C LEU A 3 31.57 -11.58 14.35
N ARG A 4 31.99 -11.66 13.08
CA ARG A 4 31.39 -10.87 11.98
C ARG A 4 30.51 -11.70 11.02
N GLU A 5 30.52 -13.03 11.14
CA GLU A 5 29.69 -13.91 10.30
C GLU A 5 28.33 -14.27 10.91
N VAL A 6 28.10 -14.06 12.21
CA VAL A 6 26.80 -14.39 12.83
C VAL A 6 25.81 -13.22 12.74
N GLN A 7 26.30 -12.00 12.57
CA GLN A 7 25.49 -10.79 12.64
C GLN A 7 24.62 -10.54 11.40
N TRP A 8 24.93 -11.13 10.24
CA TRP A 8 24.09 -11.03 9.04
C TRP A 8 22.88 -11.99 9.07
N ILE A 9 22.97 -13.07 9.85
CA ILE A 9 21.92 -14.09 9.95
C ILE A 9 20.76 -13.57 10.82
N THR A 10 21.04 -12.77 11.86
CA THR A 10 20.01 -12.22 12.75
C THR A 10 19.25 -11.03 12.16
N ASP A 11 19.89 -10.15 11.40
CA ASP A 11 19.19 -9.03 10.71
C ASP A 11 18.24 -9.54 9.60
N THR A 12 18.50 -10.74 9.07
CA THR A 12 17.65 -11.36 8.04
C THR A 12 16.38 -11.98 8.63
N LEU A 13 16.37 -12.32 9.92
CA LEU A 13 15.25 -13.02 10.57
C LEU A 13 14.29 -12.09 11.34
N GLU A 14 14.72 -10.90 11.80
CA GLU A 14 13.78 -9.92 12.38
C GLU A 14 12.90 -9.24 11.32
N VAL A 15 13.39 -9.11 10.08
CA VAL A 15 12.58 -8.60 8.94
C VAL A 15 11.53 -9.63 8.48
N ALA A 16 11.68 -10.92 8.83
CA ALA A 16 10.80 -11.98 8.37
C ALA A 16 9.48 -12.09 9.17
N VAL A 17 9.35 -11.43 10.33
CA VAL A 17 8.13 -11.50 11.17
C VAL A 17 7.03 -10.52 10.74
N THR A 18 7.29 -9.63 9.79
CA THR A 18 6.28 -8.73 9.20
C THR A 18 6.31 -8.76 7.68
N VAL A 19 6.31 -9.95 7.07
CA VAL A 19 5.89 -10.06 5.68
C VAL A 19 4.36 -10.06 5.69
N PRO A 20 3.68 -8.94 5.37
CA PRO A 20 2.22 -8.94 5.29
C PRO A 20 1.80 -9.99 4.25
N PRO A 21 0.64 -10.63 4.40
CA PRO A 21 0.19 -11.64 3.45
C PRO A 21 0.14 -11.00 2.06
N ARG A 22 1.09 -11.41 1.21
CA ARG A 22 1.38 -10.97 -0.18
C ARG A 22 2.20 -9.67 -0.31
N ALA A 23 3.50 -9.75 -0.03
CA ALA A 23 4.46 -8.76 -0.55
C ALA A 23 4.34 -8.66 -2.09
N ILE A 24 3.89 -7.52 -2.58
CA ILE A 24 3.85 -7.21 -4.02
C ILE A 24 5.23 -6.75 -4.51
N SER A 25 5.51 -6.91 -5.80
CA SER A 25 6.80 -6.47 -6.34
C SER A 25 6.94 -4.94 -6.31
N ALA A 26 8.17 -4.44 -6.29
CA ALA A 26 8.43 -3.00 -6.39
C ALA A 26 7.84 -2.38 -7.66
N ALA A 27 7.85 -3.11 -8.78
CA ALA A 27 7.23 -2.69 -10.04
C ALA A 27 5.70 -2.58 -9.91
N GLU A 28 5.07 -3.51 -9.18
CA GLU A 28 3.64 -3.46 -8.89
C GLU A 28 3.27 -2.29 -7.97
N GLN A 29 4.06 -2.07 -6.92
CA GLN A 29 3.88 -0.93 -6.01
C GLN A 29 4.01 0.40 -6.75
N GLU A 30 5.00 0.54 -7.63
CA GLU A 30 5.18 1.75 -8.46
C GLU A 30 4.02 1.94 -9.45
N ARG A 31 3.51 0.86 -10.07
CA ARG A 31 2.33 0.92 -10.94
C ARG A 31 1.12 1.44 -10.18
N ARG A 32 0.87 0.90 -8.98
CA ARG A 32 -0.25 1.32 -8.12
C ARG A 32 -0.10 2.77 -7.65
N ARG A 33 1.11 3.19 -7.28
CA ARG A 33 1.41 4.58 -6.88
C ARG A 33 1.00 5.56 -7.98
N ARG A 34 1.39 5.30 -9.23
CA ARG A 34 1.01 6.14 -10.39
C ARG A 34 -0.49 6.18 -10.62
N GLN A 35 -1.19 5.06 -10.42
CA GLN A 35 -2.65 5.02 -10.52
C GLN A 35 -3.31 5.89 -9.45
N VAL A 36 -2.86 5.80 -8.19
CA VAL A 36 -3.34 6.66 -7.10
C VAL A 36 -3.07 8.14 -7.37
N GLU A 37 -1.86 8.48 -7.82
CA GLU A 37 -1.50 9.85 -8.18
C GLU A 37 -2.38 10.41 -9.29
N THR A 38 -2.65 9.60 -10.32
CA THR A 38 -3.54 9.97 -11.42
C THR A 38 -4.96 10.24 -10.91
N VAL A 39 -5.51 9.35 -10.09
CA VAL A 39 -6.85 9.52 -9.50
C VAL A 39 -6.93 10.80 -8.68
N ARG A 40 -5.95 11.03 -7.79
CA ARG A 40 -5.91 12.24 -6.95
C ARG A 40 -5.82 13.51 -7.80
N ALA A 41 -4.94 13.53 -8.80
CA ALA A 41 -4.78 14.66 -9.70
C ALA A 41 -6.06 14.95 -10.50
N SER A 42 -6.73 13.92 -11.04
CA SER A 42 -8.01 14.08 -11.73
C SER A 42 -9.11 14.62 -10.80
N THR A 43 -9.22 14.10 -9.58
CA THR A 43 -10.17 14.61 -8.59
C THR A 43 -9.91 16.07 -8.24
N GLU A 44 -8.64 16.46 -8.08
CA GLU A 44 -8.25 17.85 -7.81
C GLU A 44 -8.56 18.79 -8.99
N LEU A 45 -8.38 18.33 -10.24
CA LEU A 45 -8.76 19.09 -11.44
C LEU A 45 -10.28 19.33 -11.54
N GLU A 46 -11.09 18.42 -11.01
CA GLU A 46 -12.54 18.54 -10.92
C GLU A 46 -12.99 19.41 -9.73
N GLY A 47 -12.04 19.98 -8.97
CA GLY A 47 -12.31 20.79 -7.77
C GLY A 47 -12.67 19.96 -6.53
N GLY A 48 -12.56 18.63 -6.63
CA GLY A 48 -12.73 17.72 -5.51
C GLY A 48 -11.45 17.48 -4.72
N ARG A 49 -11.60 16.79 -3.59
CA ARG A 49 -10.46 16.25 -2.83
C ARG A 49 -10.90 14.99 -2.11
N SER A 50 -10.20 13.88 -2.34
CA SER A 50 -10.37 12.68 -1.50
C SER A 50 -9.97 13.00 -0.07
N ASP A 51 -10.81 12.61 0.89
CA ASP A 51 -10.51 12.73 2.32
C ASP A 51 -9.31 11.85 2.72
N ASP A 52 -8.85 12.07 3.95
CA ASP A 52 -7.65 11.41 4.48
C ASP A 52 -7.86 9.91 4.68
N GLU A 53 -9.09 9.46 4.93
CA GLU A 53 -9.42 8.04 5.10
C GLU A 53 -9.32 7.30 3.76
N ALA A 54 -9.91 7.84 2.70
CA ALA A 54 -9.80 7.33 1.34
C ALA A 54 -8.34 7.32 0.86
N ARG A 55 -7.56 8.36 1.19
CA ARG A 55 -6.13 8.41 0.87
C ARG A 55 -5.35 7.33 1.62
N ALA A 56 -5.66 7.07 2.88
CA ALA A 56 -5.01 6.01 3.65
C ALA A 56 -5.30 4.61 3.06
N GLU A 57 -6.54 4.32 2.65
CA GLU A 57 -6.88 3.04 2.01
C GLU A 57 -6.17 2.86 0.65
N GLN A 58 -6.06 3.94 -0.15
CA GLN A 58 -5.25 3.93 -1.38
C GLN A 58 -3.78 3.59 -1.08
N ASP A 59 -3.20 4.17 -0.03
CA ASP A 59 -1.80 3.90 0.33
C ASP A 59 -1.61 2.46 0.84
N ARG A 60 -2.58 1.89 1.56
CA ARG A 60 -2.58 0.46 1.94
C ARG A 60 -2.57 -0.43 0.71
N TRP A 61 -3.38 -0.11 -0.31
CA TRP A 61 -3.38 -0.82 -1.58
C TRP A 61 -2.04 -0.70 -2.33
N VAL A 62 -1.41 0.48 -2.31
CA VAL A 62 -0.07 0.70 -2.87
C VAL A 62 0.99 -0.12 -2.13
N ARG A 63 0.86 -0.33 -0.82
CA ARG A 63 1.76 -1.20 -0.03
C ARG A 63 1.46 -2.69 -0.19
N GLY A 64 0.34 -3.04 -0.84
CA GLY A 64 -0.11 -4.43 -0.98
C GLY A 64 -0.76 -5.00 0.28
N GLU A 65 -1.11 -4.15 1.25
CA GLU A 65 -1.79 -4.56 2.49
C GLU A 65 -3.25 -4.97 2.24
N ILE A 66 -3.87 -4.43 1.19
CA ILE A 66 -5.20 -4.80 0.70
C ILE A 66 -5.18 -5.02 -0.81
N ASP A 67 -6.10 -5.84 -1.31
CA ASP A 67 -6.34 -5.99 -2.74
C ASP A 67 -7.30 -4.92 -3.28
N VAL A 68 -7.52 -4.93 -4.61
CA VAL A 68 -8.36 -3.95 -5.28
C VAL A 68 -9.84 -4.12 -4.93
N ASP A 69 -10.30 -5.34 -4.69
CA ASP A 69 -11.69 -5.61 -4.36
C ASP A 69 -12.02 -5.06 -2.97
N GLU A 70 -11.10 -5.21 -2.02
CA GLU A 70 -11.20 -4.62 -0.70
C GLU A 70 -11.16 -3.09 -0.73
N LEU A 71 -10.26 -2.50 -1.51
CA LEU A 71 -10.23 -1.05 -1.71
C LEU A 71 -11.57 -0.52 -2.25
N VAL A 72 -12.14 -1.15 -3.28
CA VAL A 72 -13.42 -0.75 -3.87
C VAL A 72 -14.57 -0.92 -2.88
N ARG A 73 -14.63 -2.04 -2.15
CA ARG A 73 -15.67 -2.26 -1.12
C ARG A 73 -15.64 -1.16 -0.05
N ARG A 74 -14.46 -0.81 0.45
CA ARG A 74 -14.29 0.22 1.49
C ARG A 74 -14.62 1.63 0.97
N ALA A 75 -14.16 1.97 -0.24
CA ALA A 75 -14.47 3.25 -0.87
C ALA A 75 -15.98 3.43 -1.11
N ARG A 76 -16.67 2.37 -1.54
CA ARG A 76 -18.13 2.39 -1.70
C ARG A 76 -18.86 2.60 -0.36
N ALA A 77 -18.43 1.91 0.69
CA ALA A 77 -18.99 2.07 2.03
C ALA A 77 -18.83 3.51 2.55
N GLN A 78 -17.68 4.16 2.31
CA GLN A 78 -17.45 5.58 2.65
C GLN A 78 -18.42 6.52 1.93
N CYS A 79 -18.75 6.23 0.66
CA CYS A 79 -19.75 6.98 -0.11
C CYS A 79 -21.21 6.59 0.21
N GLY A 80 -21.46 5.70 1.18
CA GLY A 80 -22.80 5.20 1.51
C GLY A 80 -23.41 4.31 0.42
N LEU A 81 -22.59 3.78 -0.49
CA LEU A 81 -22.99 2.91 -1.59
C LEU A 81 -22.78 1.46 -1.15
N THR A 82 -23.86 0.71 -0.93
CA THR A 82 -23.82 -0.76 -0.76
C THR A 82 -24.06 -1.43 -2.10
#